data_AF-A0A0Q8W462-F1
#
_entry.id   AF-A0A0Q8W462-F1
#
_cell.length_a   1.000
_cell.length_b   1.000
_cell.length_c   1.000
_cell.angle_alpha   90.00
_cell.angle_beta   90.00
_cell.angle_gamma   90.00
#
_symmetry.space_group_name_H-M   'P 1'
#
loop_
_entity.id
_entity.type
_entity.pdbx_description
1 polymer ?
#
loop_
_entity_poly.entity_id
_entity_poly.type
_entity_poly.pdbx_seq_one_letter_code
_entity_poly.pdbx_strand_id
1 'polypeptide(L)'
;MTAEDVDQLRPSGALFRGPDIELSEVAKNELLLAALPGATIERYAGVRVVRFRDQILLKKQITHLGRPWPGFKKRIQIPKSWLEVEQRARADGLVPRFVGIYHCGEVTVFTDFDPATYVQRKANNSAAHVSTNDLYQGLTAGQFARTDRNGNRLTSLRADEFAAYLQEGYEARDPRLDVFEKFNCEFLDAQQIDALPAVREMYMASWPDRFQGEWPGFYVEYRLDKFIRAHSLDQSVKLQKVKRRDQFDFDLAFLRAGKLEYLGDLKASNVTKHEAPGNDAKDIARSVEEFGRFWYVIYEHETRHARDNGDLATIEWNEYRRSVGHKGRKEYNPLSYARKFKESVRFVGMKILEVNEANFGLVLGEFAQGKQPNGAARALKVMINKRNIDNFLIYSVSIAA
;
A
#
# COMPACT_ATOMS: atom_id res chain seq x y z
N MET A 1 1.38 4.53 35.98
CA MET A 1 0.88 3.92 34.73
C MET A 1 2.09 3.69 33.86
N THR A 2 2.42 2.44 33.53
CA THR A 2 3.51 2.16 32.60
C THR A 2 3.16 2.82 31.26
N ALA A 3 4.02 3.70 30.76
CA ALA A 3 3.87 4.25 29.42
C ALA A 3 3.74 3.08 28.44
N GLU A 4 2.72 3.10 27.59
CA GLU A 4 2.55 2.05 26.61
C GLU A 4 3.67 2.18 25.58
N ASP A 5 4.44 1.12 25.38
CA ASP A 5 5.44 1.10 24.33
C ASP A 5 4.73 1.09 22.98
N VAL A 6 5.07 2.03 22.12
CA VAL A 6 4.55 2.21 20.76
C VAL A 6 5.71 2.11 19.77
N ASP A 7 5.38 2.04 18.48
CA ASP A 7 6.40 2.00 17.44
C ASP A 7 7.07 3.37 17.30
N GLN A 8 8.40 3.38 17.40
CA GLN A 8 9.26 4.55 17.27
C GLN A 8 10.37 4.29 16.24
N LEU A 9 10.93 5.36 15.68
CA LEU A 9 11.95 5.32 14.63
C LEU A 9 13.28 5.86 15.13
N ARG A 10 14.36 5.18 14.76
CA ARG A 10 15.74 5.67 14.90
C ARG A 10 16.16 6.49 13.68
N PRO A 11 17.28 7.25 13.74
CA PRO A 11 17.80 7.97 12.58
C PRO A 11 18.05 7.10 11.35
N SER A 12 18.40 5.83 11.54
CA SER A 12 18.56 4.86 10.45
C SER A 12 17.25 4.41 9.80
N GLY A 13 16.09 4.80 10.34
CA GLY A 13 14.78 4.25 10.00
C GLY A 13 14.42 2.97 10.78
N ALA A 14 15.36 2.41 11.54
CA ALA A 14 15.11 1.19 12.29
C ALA A 14 14.00 1.38 13.34
N LEU A 15 13.10 0.40 13.41
CA LEU A 15 11.97 0.40 14.33
C LEU A 15 12.42 -0.04 15.73
N PHE A 16 11.91 0.61 16.76
CA PHE A 16 11.98 0.10 18.12
C PHE A 16 10.69 0.37 18.89
N ARG A 17 10.48 -0.36 19.98
CA ARG A 17 9.37 -0.15 20.90
C ARG A 17 9.82 0.77 22.01
N GLY A 18 9.09 1.86 22.22
CA GLY A 18 9.39 2.84 23.26
C GLY A 18 8.20 3.74 23.57
N PRO A 19 8.32 4.61 24.59
CA PRO A 19 7.20 5.43 25.04
C PRO A 19 6.73 6.40 23.95
N ASP A 20 5.45 6.76 23.99
CA ASP A 20 4.95 7.90 23.22
C ASP A 20 5.46 9.19 23.87
N ILE A 21 6.21 9.99 23.11
CA ILE A 21 6.87 11.21 23.61
C ILE A 21 5.83 12.33 23.64
N GLU A 22 5.95 13.28 24.56
CA GLU A 22 5.13 14.50 24.57
C GLU A 22 6.01 15.73 24.31
N LEU A 23 5.57 16.59 23.39
CA LEU A 23 6.23 17.85 23.06
C LEU A 23 5.45 19.03 23.63
N SER A 24 6.19 19.91 24.32
CA SER A 24 5.67 21.21 24.72
C SER A 24 5.29 22.06 23.50
N GLU A 25 4.40 23.03 23.68
CA GLU A 25 4.11 24.01 22.61
C GLU A 25 5.36 24.77 22.16
N VAL A 26 6.31 25.02 23.06
CA VAL A 26 7.58 25.69 22.74
C VAL A 26 8.42 24.82 21.81
N ALA A 27 8.68 23.56 22.17
CA ALA A 27 9.45 22.62 21.37
C ALA A 27 8.85 22.42 19.96
N LYS A 28 7.52 22.35 19.85
CA LYS A 28 6.84 22.27 18.54
C LYS A 28 7.09 23.49 17.67
N ASN A 29 7.17 24.69 18.24
CA ASN A 29 7.51 25.88 17.47
C ASN A 29 8.98 25.86 17.06
N GLU A 30 9.89 25.53 17.97
CA GLU A 30 11.33 25.49 17.69
C GLU A 30 11.66 24.53 16.55
N LEU A 31 11.09 23.32 16.56
CA LEU A 31 11.27 22.35 15.48
C LEU A 31 10.80 22.89 14.12
N LEU A 32 9.63 23.55 14.08
CA LEU A 32 9.12 24.13 12.83
C LEU A 32 9.94 25.33 12.36
N LEU A 33 10.35 26.22 13.26
CA LEU A 33 11.16 27.39 12.91
C LEU A 33 12.56 26.97 12.44
N ALA A 34 13.13 25.92 13.02
CA ALA A 34 14.38 25.34 12.56
C ALA A 34 14.26 24.75 11.14
N ALA A 35 13.14 24.08 10.85
CA ALA A 35 12.88 23.50 9.53
C ALA A 35 12.44 24.53 8.48
N LEU A 36 11.97 25.71 8.88
CA LEU A 36 11.42 26.75 8.00
C LEU A 36 12.10 28.10 8.23
N PRO A 37 13.29 28.32 7.65
CA PRO A 37 13.98 29.61 7.75
C PRO A 37 13.08 30.77 7.25
N GLY A 38 12.91 31.78 8.10
CA GLY A 38 12.05 32.93 7.82
C GLY A 38 10.59 32.77 8.23
N ALA A 39 10.19 31.62 8.80
CA ALA A 39 8.89 31.49 9.43
C ALA A 39 8.78 32.29 10.74
N THR A 40 7.57 32.72 11.09
CA THR A 40 7.26 33.48 12.30
C THR A 40 6.14 32.83 13.09
N ILE A 41 6.09 33.07 14.40
CA ILE A 41 4.95 32.68 15.24
C ILE A 41 3.98 33.85 15.30
N GLU A 42 2.73 33.61 14.94
CA GLU A 42 1.70 34.65 14.90
C GLU A 42 0.42 34.20 15.60
N ARG A 43 -0.47 35.15 15.86
CA ARG A 43 -1.84 34.86 16.30
C ARG A 43 -2.79 35.20 15.16
N TYR A 44 -3.42 34.19 14.59
CA TYR A 44 -4.36 34.32 13.48
C TYR A 44 -5.71 33.72 13.88
N ALA A 45 -6.79 34.47 13.70
CA ALA A 45 -8.14 34.11 14.17
C ALA A 45 -8.17 33.59 15.62
N GLY A 46 -7.38 34.20 16.51
CA GLY A 46 -7.30 33.81 17.93
C GLY A 46 -6.46 32.56 18.21
N VAL A 47 -5.96 31.86 17.19
CA VAL A 47 -5.12 30.67 17.30
C VAL A 47 -3.65 31.02 17.07
N ARG A 48 -2.74 30.42 17.84
CA ARG A 48 -1.30 30.55 17.60
C ARG A 48 -0.89 29.65 16.43
N VAL A 49 -0.33 30.25 15.39
CA VAL A 49 0.05 29.59 14.14
C VAL A 49 1.54 29.81 13.85
N VAL A 50 2.11 29.00 12.96
CA VAL A 50 3.38 29.32 12.31
C VAL A 50 3.07 29.86 10.92
N ARG A 51 3.56 31.06 10.63
CA ARG A 51 3.41 31.73 9.35
C ARG A 51 4.66 31.48 8.52
N PHE A 52 4.50 31.00 7.30
CA PHE A 52 5.60 30.82 6.35
C PHE A 52 5.13 31.27 4.97
N ARG A 53 5.67 32.39 4.50
CA ARG A 53 5.21 33.06 3.26
C ARG A 53 3.69 33.30 3.28
N ASP A 54 2.97 32.80 2.29
CA ASP A 54 1.52 32.85 2.13
C ASP A 54 0.78 31.72 2.89
N GLN A 55 1.50 30.87 3.62
CA GLN A 55 0.94 29.69 4.28
C GLN A 55 0.74 29.89 5.78
N ILE A 56 -0.31 29.27 6.32
CA ILE A 56 -0.61 29.22 7.76
C ILE A 56 -0.54 27.77 8.22
N LEU A 57 0.44 27.47 9.07
CA LEU A 57 0.65 26.14 9.62
C LEU A 57 -0.03 26.03 10.98
N LEU A 58 -1.06 25.19 11.01
CA LEU A 58 -1.74 24.72 12.20
C LEU A 58 -1.09 23.41 12.62
N LYS A 59 -0.48 23.39 13.80
CA LYS A 59 0.41 22.29 14.20
C LYS A 59 -0.11 21.48 15.38
N LYS A 60 0.06 20.18 15.32
CA LYS A 60 -0.14 19.25 16.44
C LYS A 60 0.97 18.22 16.44
N GLN A 61 1.24 17.67 17.62
CA GLN A 61 2.11 16.52 17.70
C GLN A 61 1.39 15.28 17.17
N ILE A 62 2.13 14.43 16.46
CA ILE A 62 1.72 13.09 16.10
C ILE A 62 1.93 12.19 17.32
N THR A 63 0.83 11.61 17.82
CA THR A 63 0.84 10.70 18.97
C THR A 63 0.17 9.37 18.60
N HIS A 64 0.39 8.34 19.40
CA HIS A 64 -0.31 7.07 19.26
C HIS A 64 -1.83 7.26 19.40
N LEU A 65 -2.58 6.45 18.65
CA LEU A 65 -4.04 6.54 18.60
C LEU A 65 -4.71 6.16 19.95
N GLY A 66 -3.98 5.50 20.84
CA GLY A 66 -4.45 5.00 22.13
C GLY A 66 -5.03 3.59 22.02
N ARG A 67 -5.35 2.96 23.16
CA ARG A 67 -5.96 1.63 23.18
C ARG A 67 -7.36 1.63 22.54
N PRO A 68 -7.75 0.55 21.84
CA PRO A 68 -7.05 -0.73 21.66
C PRO A 68 -6.17 -0.79 20.39
N TRP A 69 -5.72 0.35 19.88
CA TRP A 69 -5.09 0.40 18.55
C TRP A 69 -3.61 -0.03 18.58
N PRO A 70 -3.11 -0.70 17.53
CA PRO A 70 -1.70 -1.08 17.42
C PRO A 70 -0.75 0.12 17.51
N GLY A 71 0.48 -0.13 17.98
CA GLY A 71 1.51 0.92 18.17
C GLY A 71 1.85 1.73 16.92
N PHE A 72 1.69 1.16 15.72
CA PHE A 72 1.94 1.85 14.46
C PHE A 72 0.87 2.88 14.09
N LYS A 73 -0.34 2.80 14.69
CA LYS A 73 -1.43 3.73 14.38
C LYS A 73 -1.25 5.01 15.17
N LYS A 74 -0.97 6.11 14.47
CA LYS A 74 -0.76 7.43 15.06
C LYS A 74 -1.74 8.44 14.48
N ARG A 75 -1.85 9.60 15.12
CA ARG A 75 -2.73 10.69 14.68
C ARG A 75 -2.24 12.06 15.15
N ILE A 76 -2.76 13.10 14.51
CA ILE A 76 -3.00 14.38 15.17
C ILE A 76 -4.46 14.49 15.58
N GLN A 77 -4.76 15.21 16.66
CA GLN A 77 -6.12 15.63 16.98
C GLN A 77 -6.39 17.03 16.40
N ILE A 78 -7.41 17.16 15.55
CA ILE A 78 -7.78 18.42 14.88
C ILE A 78 -8.82 19.16 15.74
N PRO A 79 -8.48 20.30 16.36
CA PRO A 79 -9.44 21.12 17.10
C PRO A 79 -10.46 21.79 16.18
N LYS A 80 -11.67 22.04 16.68
CA LYS A 80 -12.72 22.76 15.92
C LYS A 80 -12.25 24.15 15.45
N SER A 81 -11.45 24.84 16.26
CA SER A 81 -10.91 26.17 15.91
C SER A 81 -10.03 26.15 14.66
N TRP A 82 -9.46 25.00 14.29
CA TRP A 82 -8.70 24.89 13.03
C TRP A 82 -9.59 25.02 11.81
N LEU A 83 -10.85 24.59 11.89
CA LEU A 83 -11.81 24.72 10.80
C LEU A 83 -12.16 26.19 10.55
N GLU A 84 -12.32 26.97 11.62
CA GLU A 84 -12.55 28.41 11.54
C GLU A 84 -11.33 29.15 10.96
N VAL A 85 -10.12 28.78 11.41
CA VAL A 85 -8.87 29.33 10.87
C VAL A 85 -8.73 28.97 9.39
N GLU A 86 -9.02 27.72 9.00
CA GLU A 86 -8.90 27.23 7.63
C GLU A 86 -9.82 28.02 6.67
N GLN A 87 -11.09 28.19 7.05
CA GLN A 87 -12.06 28.96 6.26
C GLN A 87 -11.63 30.41 6.09
N ARG A 88 -11.21 31.05 7.19
CA ARG A 88 -10.78 32.45 7.15
C ARG A 88 -9.48 32.63 6.37
N ALA A 89 -8.51 31.74 6.55
CA ALA A 89 -7.24 31.76 5.84
C ALA A 89 -7.48 31.70 4.33
N ARG A 90 -8.35 30.80 3.86
CA ARG A 90 -8.71 30.74 2.44
C ARG A 90 -9.39 32.01 1.94
N ALA A 91 -10.31 32.58 2.73
CA ALA A 91 -10.98 33.83 2.37
C ALA A 91 -9.99 35.01 2.26
N ASP A 92 -8.95 35.01 3.07
CA ASP A 92 -7.87 36.00 3.07
C ASP A 92 -6.78 35.70 2.01
N GLY A 93 -6.97 34.70 1.14
CA GLY A 93 -6.02 34.33 0.09
C GLY A 93 -4.76 33.59 0.59
N LEU A 94 -4.84 33.00 1.78
CA LEU A 94 -3.76 32.24 2.42
C LEU A 94 -3.95 30.74 2.23
N VAL A 95 -2.85 29.99 2.32
CA VAL A 95 -2.86 28.52 2.22
C VAL A 95 -2.80 27.89 3.62
N PRO A 96 -3.93 27.40 4.18
CA PRO A 96 -3.90 26.68 5.44
C PRO A 96 -3.28 25.28 5.28
N ARG A 97 -2.47 24.87 6.26
CA ARG A 97 -1.82 23.55 6.35
C ARG A 97 -2.08 22.94 7.72
N PHE A 98 -2.46 21.66 7.77
CA PHE A 98 -2.55 20.92 9.02
C PHE A 98 -1.30 20.05 9.16
N VAL A 99 -0.40 20.43 10.07
CA VAL A 99 0.93 19.83 10.20
C VAL A 99 1.00 18.97 11.46
N GLY A 100 1.27 17.70 11.27
CA GLY A 100 1.71 16.79 12.32
C GLY A 100 3.22 16.86 12.54
N ILE A 101 3.65 16.83 13.79
CA ILE A 101 5.06 16.79 14.18
C ILE A 101 5.32 15.46 14.88
N TYR A 102 6.10 14.59 14.24
CA TYR A 102 6.70 13.43 14.87
C TYR A 102 8.11 13.79 15.32
N HIS A 103 8.44 13.54 16.59
CA HIS A 103 9.78 13.75 17.11
C HIS A 103 10.15 12.66 18.12
N CYS A 104 11.28 11.98 17.90
CA CYS A 104 11.83 10.98 18.80
C CYS A 104 13.36 11.00 18.75
N GLY A 105 14.00 11.46 19.82
CA GLY A 105 15.44 11.66 19.85
C GLY A 105 15.88 12.66 18.78
N GLU A 106 16.72 12.23 17.84
CA GLU A 106 17.20 13.08 16.73
C GLU A 106 16.27 13.04 15.51
N VAL A 107 15.26 12.17 15.50
CA VAL A 107 14.36 12.02 14.36
C VAL A 107 13.24 13.05 14.44
N THR A 108 13.11 13.87 13.40
CA THR A 108 11.95 14.74 13.20
C THR A 108 11.38 14.50 11.80
N VAL A 109 10.07 14.20 11.77
CA VAL A 109 9.30 14.06 10.52
C VAL A 109 8.06 14.92 10.64
N PHE A 110 7.80 15.74 9.63
CA PHE A 110 6.58 16.52 9.52
C PHE A 110 5.60 15.79 8.61
N THR A 111 4.31 15.76 8.97
CA THR A 111 3.26 15.24 8.09
C THR A 111 2.29 16.36 7.75
N ASP A 112 2.20 16.75 6.48
CA ASP A 112 1.18 17.67 5.98
C ASP A 112 -0.10 16.88 5.66
N PHE A 113 -1.18 17.19 6.35
CA PHE A 113 -2.50 16.63 6.15
C PHE A 113 -3.33 17.62 5.33
N ASP A 114 -3.77 17.23 4.13
CA ASP A 114 -4.51 18.14 3.24
C ASP A 114 -5.86 18.54 3.84
N PRO A 115 -6.05 19.80 4.29
CA PRO A 115 -7.27 20.22 4.97
C PRO A 115 -8.52 19.99 4.13
N ALA A 116 -8.43 20.08 2.79
CA ALA A 116 -9.58 19.89 1.90
C ALA A 116 -10.21 18.49 2.06
N THR A 117 -9.39 17.48 2.37
CA THR A 117 -9.86 16.10 2.54
C THR A 117 -10.47 15.83 3.92
N TYR A 118 -10.20 16.68 4.92
CA TYR A 118 -10.69 16.52 6.30
C TYR A 118 -11.87 17.45 6.64
N VAL A 119 -11.88 18.69 6.13
CA VAL A 119 -12.85 19.74 6.50
C VAL A 119 -14.25 19.45 5.95
N GLN A 120 -14.35 18.85 4.76
CA GLN A 120 -15.63 18.64 4.07
C GLN A 120 -16.46 17.45 4.60
N ARG A 121 -15.90 16.63 5.49
CA ARG A 121 -16.57 15.41 5.97
C ARG A 121 -17.49 15.73 7.14
N LYS A 122 -18.81 15.71 6.88
CA LYS A 122 -19.85 15.80 7.92
C LYS A 122 -19.71 14.61 8.89
N ALA A 123 -19.42 14.92 10.15
CA ALA A 123 -19.33 14.04 11.31
C ALA A 123 -18.04 13.16 11.43
N ASN A 124 -17.34 13.35 12.57
CA ASN A 124 -16.48 12.39 13.30
C ASN A 124 -14.95 12.41 13.16
N ASN A 125 -14.30 13.15 12.26
CA ASN A 125 -12.82 13.14 12.20
C ASN A 125 -12.18 14.31 12.95
N SER A 126 -12.26 14.32 14.28
CA SER A 126 -11.38 15.15 15.13
C SER A 126 -9.93 14.67 15.13
N ALA A 127 -9.55 13.84 14.16
CA ALA A 127 -8.22 13.29 14.01
C ALA A 127 -7.86 13.04 12.55
N ALA A 128 -6.60 13.28 12.22
CA ALA A 128 -5.98 12.82 10.97
C ALA A 128 -4.96 11.73 11.29
N HIS A 129 -5.06 10.60 10.58
CA HIS A 129 -4.29 9.40 10.87
C HIS A 129 -3.02 9.32 10.03
N VAL A 130 -1.96 8.82 10.64
CA VAL A 130 -0.67 8.53 10.02
C VAL A 130 -0.14 7.23 10.60
N SER A 131 0.50 6.39 9.78
CA SER A 131 1.12 5.14 10.21
C SER A 131 2.60 5.35 10.49
N THR A 132 3.22 4.47 11.30
CA THR A 132 4.69 4.48 11.45
C THR A 132 5.39 4.28 10.11
N ASN A 133 4.82 3.48 9.19
CA ASN A 133 5.38 3.33 7.85
C ASN A 133 5.39 4.65 7.08
N ASP A 134 4.36 5.50 7.20
CA ASP A 134 4.35 6.81 6.54
C ASP A 134 5.51 7.69 7.01
N LEU A 135 5.80 7.64 8.32
CA LEU A 135 6.92 8.37 8.92
C LEU A 135 8.27 7.79 8.47
N TYR A 136 8.37 6.46 8.40
CA TYR A 136 9.56 5.76 7.90
C TYR A 136 9.86 6.11 6.44
N GLN A 137 8.84 6.12 5.57
CA GLN A 137 9.00 6.51 4.18
C GLN A 137 9.44 7.97 4.05
N GLY A 138 8.80 8.89 4.78
CA GLY A 138 9.21 10.29 4.80
C GLY A 138 10.65 10.47 5.27
N LEU A 139 11.06 9.74 6.31
CA LEU A 139 12.43 9.79 6.83
C LEU A 139 13.46 9.25 5.83
N THR A 140 13.19 8.09 5.21
CA THR A 140 14.18 7.38 4.38
C THR A 140 14.20 7.84 2.92
N ALA A 141 13.06 8.28 2.37
CA ALA A 141 12.96 8.79 1.00
C ALA A 141 12.99 10.33 0.93
N GLY A 142 12.98 11.02 2.07
CA GLY A 142 12.90 12.49 2.15
C GLY A 142 11.46 12.99 2.10
N GLN A 143 10.66 12.54 1.14
CA GLN A 143 9.24 12.87 1.03
C GLN A 143 8.42 11.65 0.63
N PHE A 144 7.23 11.48 1.22
CA PHE A 144 6.32 10.40 0.90
C PHE A 144 4.87 10.85 1.00
N ALA A 145 4.12 10.76 -0.10
CA ALA A 145 2.70 11.05 -0.13
C ALA A 145 1.87 9.80 -0.41
N ARG A 146 0.71 9.71 0.24
CA ARG A 146 -0.31 8.72 -0.11
C ARG A 146 -1.72 9.24 0.14
N THR A 147 -2.68 8.53 -0.45
CA THR A 147 -4.10 8.65 -0.13
C THR A 147 -4.50 7.45 0.72
N ASP A 148 -5.08 7.68 1.89
CA ASP A 148 -5.56 6.61 2.75
C ASP A 148 -6.83 5.95 2.19
N ARG A 149 -7.24 4.83 2.79
CA ARG A 149 -8.47 4.11 2.40
C ARG A 149 -9.75 4.94 2.47
N ASN A 150 -9.75 6.05 3.22
CA ASN A 150 -10.89 6.93 3.33
C ASN A 150 -10.83 8.04 2.28
N GLY A 151 -9.76 8.17 1.49
CA GLY A 151 -9.56 9.27 0.54
C GLY A 151 -8.91 10.51 1.15
N ASN A 152 -8.28 10.40 2.32
CA ASN A 152 -7.52 11.51 2.89
C ASN A 152 -6.10 11.52 2.33
N ARG A 153 -5.61 12.70 1.97
CA ARG A 153 -4.24 12.87 1.46
C ARG A 153 -3.33 13.37 2.57
N LEU A 154 -2.17 12.71 2.70
CA LEU A 154 -1.12 13.10 3.63
C LEU A 154 0.25 12.96 2.97
N THR A 155 1.18 13.83 3.38
CA THR A 155 2.58 13.82 2.93
C THR A 155 3.51 13.86 4.14
N SER A 156 4.30 12.82 4.37
CA SER A 156 5.35 12.76 5.40
C SER A 156 6.69 13.18 4.84
N LEU A 157 7.41 14.01 5.59
CA LEU A 157 8.54 14.81 5.12
C LEU A 157 9.67 14.79 6.16
N ARG A 158 10.88 14.45 5.74
CA ARG A 158 12.08 14.66 6.55
C ARG A 158 12.24 16.15 6.83
N ALA A 159 12.77 16.49 7.99
CA ALA A 159 12.78 17.88 8.46
C ALA A 159 13.48 18.87 7.52
N ASP A 160 14.56 18.45 6.85
CA ASP A 160 15.32 19.21 5.86
C ASP A 160 14.57 19.41 4.52
N GLU A 161 13.65 18.52 4.17
CA GLU A 161 12.84 18.60 2.95
C GLU A 161 11.60 19.49 3.12
N PHE A 162 11.25 19.85 4.36
CA PHE A 162 9.96 20.46 4.65
C PHE A 162 9.80 21.85 4.02
N ALA A 163 10.85 22.67 4.05
CA ALA A 163 10.83 23.99 3.43
C ALA A 163 10.69 23.93 1.91
N ALA A 164 11.37 22.99 1.24
CA ALA A 164 11.28 22.80 -0.20
C ALA A 164 9.86 22.34 -0.59
N TYR A 165 9.33 21.32 0.12
CA TYR A 165 7.97 20.83 -0.10
C TYR A 165 6.90 21.91 -0.02
N LEU A 166 6.97 22.79 0.99
CA LEU A 166 5.97 23.86 1.11
C LEU A 166 6.03 24.86 -0.05
N GLN A 167 7.19 25.04 -0.69
CA GLN A 167 7.40 26.01 -1.77
C GLN A 167 7.12 25.42 -3.15
N GLU A 168 7.56 24.19 -3.37
CA GLU A 168 7.61 23.54 -4.69
C GLU A 168 6.52 22.46 -4.83
N GLY A 169 5.97 22.00 -3.71
CA GLY A 169 5.02 20.90 -3.67
C GLY A 169 5.71 19.54 -3.49
N TYR A 170 4.95 18.47 -3.75
CA TYR A 170 5.47 17.11 -3.66
C TYR A 170 6.19 16.72 -4.95
N GLU A 171 7.50 16.48 -4.86
CA GLU A 171 8.32 16.09 -6.02
C GLU A 171 8.57 14.58 -6.10
N ALA A 172 8.72 13.92 -4.94
CA ALA A 172 9.33 12.59 -4.88
C ALA A 172 8.32 11.47 -5.09
N ARG A 173 7.96 11.15 -6.34
CA ARG A 173 7.16 9.95 -6.66
C ARG A 173 8.05 8.84 -7.23
N ASP A 174 7.84 7.60 -6.77
CA ASP A 174 8.49 6.44 -7.39
C ASP A 174 7.97 6.27 -8.84
N PRO A 175 8.83 6.39 -9.88
CA PRO A 175 8.42 6.36 -11.28
C PRO A 175 7.85 5.01 -11.73
N ARG A 176 8.07 3.94 -10.96
CA ARG A 176 7.47 2.62 -11.23
C ARG A 176 5.98 2.61 -10.98
N LEU A 177 5.46 3.54 -10.17
CA LEU A 177 4.01 3.73 -10.00
C LEU A 177 3.34 4.13 -11.33
N ASP A 178 4.01 4.91 -12.17
CA ASP A 178 3.48 5.38 -13.46
C ASP A 178 3.23 4.22 -14.43
N VAL A 179 4.00 3.12 -14.32
CA VAL A 179 3.77 1.90 -15.11
C VAL A 179 2.40 1.30 -14.79
N PHE A 180 2.09 1.20 -13.50
CA PHE A 180 0.81 0.65 -13.06
C PHE A 180 -0.35 1.61 -13.32
N GLU A 181 -0.14 2.93 -13.20
CA GLU A 181 -1.17 3.89 -13.57
C GLU A 181 -1.58 3.76 -15.03
N LYS A 182 -0.60 3.76 -15.94
CA LYS A 182 -0.87 3.61 -17.37
C LYS A 182 -1.54 2.27 -17.68
N PHE A 183 -1.06 1.18 -17.08
CA PHE A 183 -1.70 -0.13 -17.24
C PHE A 183 -3.15 -0.12 -16.73
N ASN A 184 -3.41 0.55 -15.59
CA ASN A 184 -4.74 0.63 -15.01
C ASN A 184 -5.72 1.48 -15.82
N CYS A 185 -5.24 2.48 -16.58
CA CYS A 185 -6.08 3.21 -17.53
C CYS A 185 -6.70 2.29 -18.61
N GLU A 186 -6.04 1.16 -18.91
CA GLU A 186 -6.53 0.17 -19.88
C GLU A 186 -7.19 -1.05 -19.21
N PHE A 187 -6.73 -1.45 -18.02
CA PHE A 187 -7.13 -2.71 -17.39
C PHE A 187 -8.27 -2.56 -16.37
N LEU A 188 -8.35 -1.43 -15.67
CA LEU A 188 -9.38 -1.19 -14.65
C LEU A 188 -10.57 -0.47 -15.27
N ASP A 189 -11.35 -1.19 -16.08
CA ASP A 189 -12.52 -0.69 -16.82
C ASP A 189 -13.87 -1.11 -16.22
N ALA A 190 -13.86 -1.77 -15.06
CA ALA A 190 -15.01 -2.34 -14.37
C ALA A 190 -15.82 -3.38 -15.17
N GLN A 191 -15.29 -3.89 -16.30
CA GLN A 191 -15.96 -4.94 -17.05
C GLN A 191 -15.85 -6.29 -16.35
N GLN A 192 -16.88 -7.11 -16.56
CA GLN A 192 -16.86 -8.50 -16.13
C GLN A 192 -16.00 -9.31 -17.10
N ILE A 193 -15.03 -10.05 -16.57
CA ILE A 193 -14.14 -10.92 -17.33
C ILE A 193 -14.52 -12.37 -17.04
N ASP A 194 -14.92 -13.09 -18.08
CA ASP A 194 -15.25 -14.52 -17.99
C ASP A 194 -14.01 -15.39 -18.11
N ALA A 195 -14.00 -16.51 -17.38
CA ALA A 195 -12.84 -17.39 -17.27
C ALA A 195 -12.44 -18.00 -18.62
N LEU A 196 -13.38 -18.48 -19.42
CA LEU A 196 -13.08 -19.17 -20.67
C LEU A 196 -12.44 -18.26 -21.72
N PRO A 197 -12.98 -17.06 -22.03
CA PRO A 197 -12.31 -16.09 -22.88
C PRO A 197 -10.89 -15.77 -22.41
N ALA A 198 -10.70 -15.49 -21.12
CA ALA A 198 -9.39 -15.18 -20.55
C ALA A 198 -8.38 -16.36 -20.69
N VAL A 199 -8.83 -17.58 -20.40
CA VAL A 199 -8.02 -18.80 -20.54
C VAL A 199 -7.67 -19.08 -22.01
N ARG A 200 -8.59 -18.84 -22.94
CA ARG A 200 -8.34 -18.97 -24.38
C ARG A 200 -7.31 -17.96 -24.87
N GLU A 201 -7.42 -16.71 -24.43
CA GLU A 201 -6.45 -15.67 -24.78
C GLU A 201 -5.04 -16.05 -24.29
N MET A 202 -4.91 -16.44 -23.02
CA MET A 202 -3.65 -16.93 -22.45
C MET A 202 -3.13 -18.18 -23.18
N TYR A 203 -4.01 -19.08 -23.63
CA TYR A 203 -3.63 -20.26 -24.40
C TYR A 203 -3.09 -19.91 -25.78
N MET A 204 -3.76 -19.02 -26.52
CA MET A 204 -3.30 -18.54 -27.82
C MET A 204 -1.93 -17.84 -27.72
N ALA A 205 -1.69 -17.13 -26.61
CA ALA A 205 -0.40 -16.52 -26.30
C ALA A 205 0.65 -17.50 -25.73
N SER A 206 0.34 -18.79 -25.60
CA SER A 206 1.20 -19.81 -25.00
C SER A 206 1.65 -19.51 -23.56
N TRP A 207 0.84 -18.79 -22.78
CA TRP A 207 1.16 -18.42 -21.40
C TRP A 207 1.29 -19.67 -20.49
N PRO A 208 2.34 -19.81 -19.65
CA PRO A 208 2.61 -21.03 -18.90
C PRO A 208 1.47 -21.47 -17.95
N ASP A 209 0.87 -20.53 -17.23
CA ASP A 209 -0.07 -20.81 -16.13
C ASP A 209 -1.56 -20.71 -16.54
N ARG A 210 -1.83 -20.68 -17.85
CA ARG A 210 -3.16 -20.58 -18.48
C ARG A 210 -4.24 -21.54 -17.99
N PHE A 211 -3.88 -22.67 -17.38
CA PHE A 211 -4.83 -23.70 -16.91
C PHE A 211 -4.86 -23.88 -15.40
N GLN A 212 -4.40 -22.88 -14.64
CA GLN A 212 -4.53 -22.89 -13.19
C GLN A 212 -5.91 -22.37 -12.77
N GLY A 213 -6.46 -22.92 -11.68
CA GLY A 213 -7.79 -22.52 -11.16
C GLY A 213 -7.83 -21.12 -10.54
N GLU A 214 -6.66 -20.55 -10.20
CA GLU A 214 -6.50 -19.15 -9.79
C GLU A 214 -6.26 -18.24 -11.02
N TRP A 215 -7.02 -18.47 -12.08
CA TRP A 215 -6.86 -17.80 -13.37
C TRP A 215 -6.87 -16.26 -13.30
N PRO A 216 -7.58 -15.56 -12.38
CA PRO A 216 -7.54 -14.10 -12.36
C PRO A 216 -6.15 -13.54 -12.12
N GLY A 217 -5.37 -14.16 -11.21
CA GLY A 217 -3.99 -13.74 -10.93
C GLY A 217 -3.12 -13.89 -12.17
N PHE A 218 -3.13 -15.08 -12.77
CA PHE A 218 -2.36 -15.36 -13.99
C PHE A 218 -2.79 -14.52 -15.19
N TYR A 219 -4.07 -14.14 -15.28
CA TYR A 219 -4.56 -13.25 -16.32
C TYR A 219 -4.04 -11.83 -16.14
N VAL A 220 -3.99 -11.30 -14.92
CA VAL A 220 -3.36 -9.99 -14.65
C VAL A 220 -1.88 -10.03 -15.00
N GLU A 221 -1.15 -11.09 -14.60
CA GLU A 221 0.26 -11.25 -14.94
C GLU A 221 0.49 -11.24 -16.45
N TYR A 222 -0.29 -12.02 -17.20
CA TYR A 222 -0.23 -12.07 -18.66
C TYR A 222 -0.51 -10.70 -19.29
N ARG A 223 -1.57 -10.02 -18.84
CA ARG A 223 -1.95 -8.70 -19.36
C ARG A 223 -0.90 -7.63 -19.05
N LEU A 224 -0.31 -7.67 -17.85
CA LEU A 224 0.75 -6.77 -17.45
C LEU A 224 2.05 -7.02 -18.22
N ASP A 225 2.49 -8.27 -18.39
CA ASP A 225 3.70 -8.60 -19.20
C ASP A 225 3.53 -8.13 -20.65
N LYS A 226 2.35 -8.39 -21.25
CA LYS A 226 2.02 -7.90 -22.59
C LYS A 226 2.07 -6.38 -22.68
N PHE A 227 1.50 -5.68 -21.70
CA PHE A 227 1.50 -4.22 -21.63
C PHE A 227 2.92 -3.64 -21.50
N ILE A 228 3.73 -4.18 -20.59
CA ILE A 228 5.11 -3.73 -20.35
C ILE A 228 5.94 -3.86 -21.63
N ARG A 229 5.83 -4.99 -22.34
CA ARG A 229 6.56 -5.21 -23.60
C ARG A 229 6.10 -4.26 -24.71
N ALA A 230 4.78 -4.07 -24.85
CA ALA A 230 4.22 -3.19 -25.87
C ALA A 230 4.64 -1.72 -25.69
N HIS A 231 4.91 -1.30 -24.46
CA HIS A 231 5.29 0.08 -24.12
C HIS A 231 6.77 0.26 -23.76
N SER A 232 7.60 -0.78 -23.91
CA SER A 232 9.04 -0.76 -23.58
C SER A 232 9.33 -0.28 -22.16
N LEU A 233 8.54 -0.73 -21.19
CA LEU A 233 8.64 -0.36 -19.76
C LEU A 233 9.50 -1.34 -18.95
N ASP A 234 10.18 -2.27 -19.63
CA ASP A 234 11.00 -3.33 -19.04
C ASP A 234 12.25 -2.82 -18.29
N GLN A 235 12.59 -1.54 -18.43
CA GLN A 235 13.66 -0.88 -17.68
C GLN A 235 13.23 -0.40 -16.29
N SER A 236 11.93 -0.45 -15.99
CA SER A 236 11.34 0.01 -14.72
C SER A 236 10.63 -1.13 -13.97
N VAL A 237 9.83 -1.93 -14.68
CA VAL A 237 9.11 -3.08 -14.10
C VAL A 237 9.23 -4.26 -15.05
N LYS A 238 9.52 -5.44 -14.51
CA LYS A 238 9.61 -6.66 -15.30
C LYS A 238 8.84 -7.78 -14.62
N LEU A 239 8.01 -8.48 -15.39
CA LEU A 239 7.44 -9.75 -14.96
C LEU A 239 8.49 -10.86 -15.12
N GLN A 240 8.68 -11.68 -14.10
CA GLN A 240 9.62 -12.78 -14.12
C GLN A 240 8.94 -14.08 -13.67
N LYS A 241 9.30 -15.18 -14.33
CA LYS A 241 8.85 -16.54 -13.99
C LYS A 241 10.08 -17.42 -13.81
N VAL A 242 10.86 -17.11 -12.77
CA VAL A 242 12.14 -17.78 -12.52
C VAL A 242 11.93 -18.92 -11.54
N LYS A 243 11.98 -20.16 -12.04
CA LYS A 243 11.87 -21.38 -11.23
C LYS A 243 13.23 -22.07 -11.13
N ARG A 244 14.12 -21.56 -10.27
CA ARG A 244 15.43 -22.17 -9.99
C ARG A 244 15.63 -22.33 -8.48
N ARG A 245 16.33 -23.39 -8.08
CA ARG A 245 16.72 -23.62 -6.69
C ARG A 245 17.62 -22.45 -6.24
N ASP A 246 17.35 -21.92 -5.05
CA ASP A 246 18.05 -20.79 -4.43
C ASP A 246 17.80 -19.40 -5.07
N GLN A 247 16.81 -19.26 -5.95
CA GLN A 247 16.35 -17.97 -6.47
C GLN A 247 14.94 -17.63 -5.96
N PHE A 248 14.66 -16.34 -5.81
CA PHE A 248 13.34 -15.86 -5.41
C PHE A 248 12.28 -16.16 -6.49
N ASP A 249 11.23 -16.89 -6.12
CA ASP A 249 10.06 -17.16 -6.99
C ASP A 249 8.98 -16.08 -6.75
N PHE A 250 9.30 -14.86 -7.20
CA PHE A 250 8.39 -13.72 -7.17
C PHE A 250 8.07 -13.25 -8.59
N ASP A 251 6.88 -12.70 -8.79
CA ASP A 251 6.37 -12.33 -10.10
C ASP A 251 6.99 -11.05 -10.67
N LEU A 252 7.47 -10.12 -9.84
CA LEU A 252 7.90 -8.79 -10.24
C LEU A 252 9.34 -8.46 -9.83
N ALA A 253 10.05 -7.81 -10.74
CA ALA A 253 11.31 -7.13 -10.50
C ALA A 253 11.16 -5.63 -10.78
N PHE A 254 11.60 -4.81 -9.83
CA PHE A 254 11.60 -3.36 -9.92
C PHE A 254 13.00 -2.86 -10.21
N LEU A 255 13.11 -2.10 -11.29
CA LEU A 255 14.37 -1.74 -11.91
C LEU A 255 14.56 -0.22 -11.88
N ARG A 256 15.81 0.21 -11.84
CA ARG A 256 16.22 1.60 -12.09
C ARG A 256 17.27 1.60 -13.17
N ALA A 257 16.92 2.16 -14.32
CA ALA A 257 17.75 2.11 -15.52
C ALA A 257 18.24 0.67 -15.83
N GLY A 258 17.32 -0.29 -15.76
CA GLY A 258 17.58 -1.71 -16.08
C GLY A 258 18.29 -2.51 -14.99
N LYS A 259 18.69 -1.90 -13.87
CA LYS A 259 19.30 -2.60 -12.73
C LYS A 259 18.27 -2.94 -11.67
N LEU A 260 18.30 -4.17 -11.16
CA LEU A 260 17.46 -4.61 -10.04
C LEU A 260 17.69 -3.77 -8.79
N GLU A 261 16.62 -3.15 -8.30
CA GLU A 261 16.62 -2.39 -7.05
C GLU A 261 15.89 -3.17 -5.94
N TYR A 262 14.74 -3.78 -6.25
CA TYR A 262 14.00 -4.66 -5.33
C TYR A 262 13.01 -5.56 -6.07
N LEU A 263 12.41 -6.50 -5.34
CA LEU A 263 11.47 -7.50 -5.85
C LEU A 263 10.05 -7.22 -5.36
N GLY A 264 9.07 -7.87 -6.00
CA GLY A 264 7.69 -7.86 -5.55
C GLY A 264 6.85 -8.97 -6.15
N ASP A 265 5.59 -9.05 -5.74
CA ASP A 265 4.65 -10.06 -6.21
C ASP A 265 3.36 -9.46 -6.72
N LEU A 266 2.76 -10.14 -7.69
CA LEU A 266 1.47 -9.76 -8.25
C LEU A 266 0.38 -10.69 -7.70
N LYS A 267 -0.63 -10.12 -7.06
CA LYS A 267 -1.74 -10.88 -6.47
C LYS A 267 -3.07 -10.42 -7.04
N ALA A 268 -3.98 -11.37 -7.22
CA ALA A 268 -5.41 -11.08 -7.35
C ALA A 268 -6.12 -11.53 -6.07
N SER A 269 -6.94 -10.65 -5.49
CA SER A 269 -7.64 -10.94 -4.24
C SER A 269 -9.09 -10.49 -4.29
N ASN A 270 -9.99 -11.30 -3.75
CA ASN A 270 -11.40 -10.93 -3.65
C ASN A 270 -11.58 -9.81 -2.61
N VAL A 271 -12.34 -8.76 -2.95
CA VAL A 271 -12.62 -7.61 -2.09
C VAL A 271 -13.17 -8.00 -0.73
N THR A 272 -14.00 -9.05 -0.66
CA THR A 272 -14.66 -9.53 0.57
C THR A 272 -13.72 -10.25 1.53
N LYS A 273 -12.50 -10.62 1.10
CA LYS A 273 -11.55 -11.31 1.98
C LYS A 273 -10.86 -10.33 2.92
N HIS A 274 -10.78 -10.68 4.19
CA HIS A 274 -10.11 -9.88 5.22
C HIS A 274 -8.57 -9.90 5.12
N GLU A 275 -8.02 -10.85 4.37
CA GLU A 275 -6.59 -11.06 4.25
C GLU A 275 -6.23 -11.28 2.78
N ALA A 276 -5.05 -10.81 2.39
CA ALA A 276 -4.44 -11.16 1.12
C ALA A 276 -3.31 -12.18 1.36
N PRO A 277 -3.31 -13.33 0.67
CA PRO A 277 -2.26 -14.31 0.81
C PRO A 277 -0.94 -13.77 0.25
N GLY A 278 0.11 -13.79 1.05
CA GLY A 278 1.46 -13.42 0.65
C GLY A 278 2.35 -14.63 0.32
N ASN A 279 3.65 -14.37 0.25
CA ASN A 279 4.67 -15.36 -0.08
C ASN A 279 5.24 -16.02 1.20
N ASP A 280 6.21 -16.92 1.01
CA ASP A 280 6.94 -17.53 2.13
C ASP A 280 7.63 -16.46 2.98
N ALA A 281 7.47 -16.56 4.29
CA ALA A 281 8.01 -15.58 5.22
C ALA A 281 9.53 -15.50 5.19
N LYS A 282 10.24 -16.61 4.95
CA LYS A 282 11.70 -16.63 4.85
C LYS A 282 12.18 -15.99 3.56
N ASP A 283 11.49 -16.23 2.45
CA ASP A 283 11.83 -15.57 1.18
C ASP A 283 11.59 -14.07 1.25
N ILE A 284 10.49 -13.63 1.88
CA ILE A 284 10.26 -12.18 2.08
C ILE A 284 11.30 -11.59 3.04
N ALA A 285 11.64 -12.28 4.14
CA ALA A 285 12.69 -11.83 5.06
C ALA A 285 14.02 -11.60 4.32
N ARG A 286 14.46 -12.60 3.55
CA ARG A 286 15.70 -12.52 2.76
C ARG A 286 15.62 -11.41 1.72
N SER A 287 14.47 -11.22 1.07
CA SER A 287 14.30 -10.15 0.07
C SER A 287 14.35 -8.75 0.71
N VAL A 288 13.75 -8.56 1.88
CA VAL A 288 13.77 -7.28 2.59
C VAL A 288 15.17 -7.01 3.17
N GLU A 289 15.87 -8.04 3.64
CA GLU A 289 17.26 -7.94 4.08
C GLU A 289 18.20 -7.56 2.92
N GLU A 290 18.01 -8.15 1.74
CA GLU A 290 18.86 -7.92 0.57
C GLU A 290 18.57 -6.59 -0.14
N PHE A 291 17.29 -6.21 -0.28
CA PHE A 291 16.86 -5.06 -1.09
C PHE A 291 16.24 -3.92 -0.28
N GLY A 292 16.13 -4.05 1.04
CA GLY A 292 15.51 -3.08 1.95
C GLY A 292 13.98 -3.04 1.92
N ARG A 293 13.34 -3.56 0.85
CA ARG A 293 11.89 -3.51 0.66
C ARG A 293 11.36 -4.62 -0.25
N PHE A 294 10.05 -4.82 -0.20
CA PHE A 294 9.31 -5.73 -1.07
C PHE A 294 7.91 -5.19 -1.37
N TRP A 295 7.47 -5.22 -2.63
CA TRP A 295 6.13 -4.73 -3.01
C TRP A 295 5.15 -5.87 -3.31
N TYR A 296 3.98 -5.82 -2.69
CA TYR A 296 2.81 -6.56 -3.12
C TYR A 296 1.94 -5.66 -3.99
N VAL A 297 1.78 -5.99 -5.26
CA VAL A 297 0.82 -5.35 -6.17
C VAL A 297 -0.44 -6.21 -6.18
N ILE A 298 -1.51 -5.71 -5.59
CA ILE A 298 -2.74 -6.48 -5.35
C ILE A 298 -3.88 -5.88 -6.17
N TYR A 299 -4.34 -6.63 -7.17
CA TYR A 299 -5.56 -6.36 -7.90
C TYR A 299 -6.76 -6.92 -7.14
N GLU A 300 -7.67 -6.02 -6.74
CA GLU A 300 -8.87 -6.38 -6.03
C GLU A 300 -10.03 -6.61 -6.99
N HIS A 301 -10.76 -7.70 -6.78
CA HIS A 301 -11.86 -8.09 -7.67
C HIS A 301 -13.08 -8.61 -6.92
N GLU A 302 -14.23 -8.50 -7.55
CA GLU A 302 -15.42 -9.26 -7.21
C GLU A 302 -15.38 -10.61 -7.92
N THR A 303 -16.06 -11.62 -7.38
CA THR A 303 -16.03 -12.99 -7.93
C THR A 303 -17.43 -13.54 -8.07
N ARG A 304 -17.74 -14.11 -9.23
CA ARG A 304 -18.84 -15.06 -9.40
C ARG A 304 -18.27 -16.47 -9.45
N HIS A 305 -18.74 -17.35 -8.57
CA HIS A 305 -18.25 -18.72 -8.50
C HIS A 305 -19.11 -19.64 -9.36
N ALA A 306 -18.47 -20.55 -10.10
CA ALA A 306 -19.18 -21.47 -11.00
C ALA A 306 -20.19 -22.36 -10.27
N ARG A 307 -19.90 -22.74 -9.03
CA ARG A 307 -20.80 -23.54 -8.18
C ARG A 307 -22.16 -22.87 -7.93
N ASP A 308 -22.20 -21.54 -8.00
CA ASP A 308 -23.43 -20.76 -7.79
C ASP A 308 -24.31 -20.79 -9.06
N ASN A 309 -23.80 -21.34 -10.16
CA ASN A 309 -24.45 -21.50 -11.46
C ASN A 309 -24.35 -22.95 -12.00
N GLY A 310 -24.50 -23.94 -11.11
CA GLY A 310 -24.54 -25.36 -11.50
C GLY A 310 -23.22 -25.93 -12.03
N ASP A 311 -22.09 -25.30 -11.74
CA ASP A 311 -20.74 -25.71 -12.15
C ASP A 311 -20.49 -25.72 -13.68
N LEU A 312 -21.37 -25.12 -14.48
CA LEU A 312 -21.27 -25.09 -15.95
C LEU A 312 -19.91 -24.60 -16.44
N ALA A 313 -19.45 -23.45 -15.94
CA ALA A 313 -18.16 -22.89 -16.32
C ALA A 313 -16.96 -23.79 -15.94
N THR A 314 -17.06 -24.56 -14.86
CA THR A 314 -16.03 -25.54 -14.47
C THR A 314 -15.97 -26.68 -15.48
N ILE A 315 -17.14 -27.20 -15.88
CA ILE A 315 -17.26 -28.29 -16.85
C ILE A 315 -16.69 -27.84 -18.19
N GLU A 316 -17.12 -26.70 -18.71
CA GLU A 316 -16.65 -26.17 -19.98
C GLU A 316 -15.13 -25.88 -19.98
N TRP A 317 -14.59 -25.38 -18.88
CA TRP A 317 -13.15 -25.17 -18.71
C TRP A 317 -12.36 -26.49 -18.73
N ASN A 318 -12.85 -27.53 -18.06
CA ASN A 318 -12.21 -28.85 -18.05
C ASN A 318 -12.32 -29.54 -19.42
N GLU A 319 -13.45 -29.42 -20.12
CA GLU A 319 -13.61 -29.93 -21.49
C GLU A 319 -12.69 -29.18 -22.48
N TYR A 320 -12.57 -27.85 -22.37
CA TYR A 320 -11.64 -27.07 -23.18
C TYR A 320 -10.19 -27.51 -22.96
N ARG A 321 -9.77 -27.66 -21.69
CA ARG A 321 -8.43 -28.19 -21.35
C ARG A 321 -8.17 -29.53 -22.03
N ARG A 322 -9.14 -30.44 -21.97
CA ARG A 322 -9.05 -31.75 -22.61
C ARG A 322 -8.96 -31.65 -24.12
N SER A 323 -9.80 -30.82 -24.76
CA SER A 323 -9.86 -30.70 -26.22
C SER A 323 -8.56 -30.14 -26.82
N VAL A 324 -7.85 -29.29 -26.07
CA VAL A 324 -6.54 -28.74 -26.47
C VAL A 324 -5.35 -29.58 -25.97
N GLY A 325 -5.61 -30.82 -25.55
CA GLY A 325 -4.58 -31.82 -25.24
C GLY A 325 -3.94 -31.70 -23.86
N HIS A 326 -4.49 -30.90 -22.93
CA HIS A 326 -3.97 -30.84 -21.56
C HIS A 326 -4.22 -32.14 -20.81
N LYS A 327 -3.14 -32.84 -20.42
CA LYS A 327 -3.20 -34.07 -19.63
C LYS A 327 -2.92 -33.76 -18.16
N GLY A 328 -3.94 -33.85 -17.32
CA GLY A 328 -3.78 -33.79 -15.86
C GLY A 328 -3.08 -35.03 -15.30
N ARG A 329 -2.60 -34.95 -14.04
CA ARG A 329 -2.01 -36.10 -13.33
C ARG A 329 -3.04 -37.13 -12.85
N LYS A 330 -4.30 -36.74 -12.76
CA LYS A 330 -5.42 -37.56 -12.30
C LYS A 330 -6.32 -37.90 -13.48
N GLU A 331 -7.10 -38.96 -13.30
CA GLU A 331 -8.19 -39.30 -14.22
C GLU A 331 -9.11 -38.09 -14.45
N TYR A 332 -9.65 -37.99 -15.65
CA TYR A 332 -10.52 -36.89 -16.05
C TYR A 332 -11.76 -36.83 -15.15
N ASN A 333 -12.03 -35.64 -14.61
CA ASN A 333 -13.25 -35.35 -13.86
C ASN A 333 -13.74 -33.95 -14.28
N PRO A 334 -14.93 -33.85 -14.90
CA PRO A 334 -15.47 -32.57 -15.37
C PRO A 334 -15.73 -31.56 -14.23
N LEU A 335 -15.90 -32.04 -13.00
CA LEU A 335 -16.12 -31.22 -11.80
C LEU A 335 -14.84 -30.96 -11.00
N SER A 336 -13.67 -31.30 -11.53
CA SER A 336 -12.40 -30.96 -10.90
C SER A 336 -12.31 -29.43 -10.73
N TYR A 337 -12.01 -28.98 -9.50
CA TYR A 337 -11.97 -27.57 -9.07
C TYR A 337 -13.31 -26.84 -8.91
N ALA A 338 -14.47 -27.48 -9.10
CA ALA A 338 -15.82 -26.88 -8.98
C ALA A 338 -15.99 -25.95 -7.76
N ARG A 339 -15.56 -26.41 -6.59
CA ARG A 339 -15.66 -25.63 -5.33
C ARG A 339 -14.86 -24.33 -5.29
N LYS A 340 -13.83 -24.18 -6.13
CA LYS A 340 -12.87 -23.06 -6.11
C LYS A 340 -12.87 -22.26 -7.40
N PHE A 341 -13.39 -22.81 -8.49
CA PHE A 341 -13.36 -22.18 -9.80
C PHE A 341 -14.17 -20.89 -9.79
N LYS A 342 -13.59 -19.86 -10.40
CA LYS A 342 -14.20 -18.54 -10.54
C LYS A 342 -14.75 -18.51 -11.96
N GLU A 343 -16.05 -18.40 -12.12
CA GLU A 343 -16.69 -18.31 -13.44
C GLU A 343 -16.31 -17.00 -14.11
N SER A 344 -16.34 -15.91 -13.34
CA SER A 344 -15.94 -14.60 -13.82
C SER A 344 -15.51 -13.70 -12.66
N VAL A 345 -14.72 -12.66 -12.98
CA VAL A 345 -14.30 -11.63 -12.03
C VAL A 345 -14.49 -10.24 -12.61
N ARG A 346 -14.64 -9.25 -11.72
CA ARG A 346 -14.66 -7.83 -12.07
C ARG A 346 -13.61 -7.13 -11.23
N PHE A 347 -12.56 -6.60 -11.86
CA PHE A 347 -11.52 -5.87 -11.14
C PHE A 347 -12.04 -4.47 -10.80
N VAL A 348 -11.93 -4.09 -9.53
CA VAL A 348 -12.51 -2.84 -9.00
C VAL A 348 -11.47 -1.91 -8.39
N GLY A 349 -10.23 -2.38 -8.24
CA GLY A 349 -9.14 -1.55 -7.75
C GLY A 349 -7.81 -2.28 -7.72
N MET A 350 -6.78 -1.52 -7.38
CA MET A 350 -5.43 -2.01 -7.19
C MET A 350 -4.79 -1.31 -6.00
N LYS A 351 -3.98 -2.05 -5.23
CA LYS A 351 -3.18 -1.52 -4.12
C LYS A 351 -1.74 -1.99 -4.27
N ILE A 352 -0.79 -1.09 -4.01
CA ILE A 352 0.62 -1.42 -3.82
C ILE A 352 0.91 -1.31 -2.34
N LEU A 353 1.35 -2.42 -1.74
CA LEU A 353 1.72 -2.52 -0.35
C LEU A 353 3.22 -2.79 -0.25
N GLU A 354 3.96 -1.96 0.49
CA GLU A 354 5.38 -2.19 0.76
C GLU A 354 5.57 -2.87 2.11
N VAL A 355 6.37 -3.92 2.09
CA VAL A 355 6.95 -4.55 3.27
C VAL A 355 8.40 -4.10 3.39
N ASN A 356 8.77 -3.57 4.55
CA ASN A 356 10.10 -3.05 4.86
C ASN A 356 10.39 -3.23 6.36
N GLU A 357 11.56 -2.77 6.83
CA GLU A 357 11.98 -2.91 8.23
C GLU A 357 10.95 -2.34 9.24
N ALA A 358 10.24 -1.27 8.89
CA ALA A 358 9.29 -0.61 9.79
C ALA A 358 7.97 -1.37 10.00
N ASN A 359 7.64 -2.32 9.13
CA ASN A 359 6.36 -3.03 9.20
C ASN A 359 6.47 -4.57 9.08
N PHE A 360 7.67 -5.09 8.80
CA PHE A 360 7.90 -6.52 8.59
C PHE A 360 7.51 -7.38 9.81
N GLY A 361 7.73 -6.89 11.03
CA GLY A 361 7.34 -7.60 12.26
C GLY A 361 5.83 -7.88 12.36
N LEU A 362 4.98 -7.04 11.76
CA LEU A 362 3.52 -7.22 11.74
C LEU A 362 3.06 -8.27 10.73
N VAL A 363 3.87 -8.49 9.69
CA VAL A 363 3.64 -9.49 8.65
C VAL A 363 3.89 -10.92 9.17
N LEU A 364 4.81 -11.06 10.12
CA LEU A 364 5.21 -12.35 10.72
C LEU A 364 4.36 -12.79 11.92
N GLY A 365 3.23 -12.13 12.20
CA GLY A 365 2.36 -12.49 13.33
C GLY A 365 1.99 -13.99 13.35
N GLU A 366 1.70 -14.53 14.54
CA GLU A 366 1.48 -15.96 14.78
C GLU A 366 0.40 -16.56 13.85
N PHE A 367 0.83 -17.16 12.74
CA PHE A 367 -0.06 -17.89 11.83
C PHE A 367 0.24 -19.38 11.92
N ALA A 368 -0.62 -20.11 12.64
CA ALA A 368 -0.55 -21.56 12.69
C ALA A 368 -1.04 -22.15 11.34
N GLN A 369 -0.11 -22.57 10.48
CA GLN A 369 -0.47 -23.33 9.29
C GLN A 369 -0.68 -24.82 9.60
N GLY A 370 -1.65 -25.43 8.93
CA GLY A 370 -1.85 -26.89 8.97
C GLY A 370 -0.69 -27.68 8.37
N LYS A 371 -0.73 -29.01 8.53
CA LYS A 371 0.29 -29.93 8.01
C LYS A 371 0.17 -30.11 6.49
N GLN A 372 1.30 -30.34 5.83
CA GLN A 372 1.39 -30.90 4.48
C GLN A 372 0.69 -32.27 4.42
N PRO A 373 0.28 -32.76 3.23
CA PRO A 373 -0.28 -34.12 3.08
C PRO A 373 0.66 -35.23 3.58
N ASN A 374 1.97 -34.96 3.63
CA ASN A 374 3.00 -35.87 4.16
C ASN A 374 3.27 -35.70 5.67
N GLY A 375 2.49 -34.86 6.38
CA GLY A 375 2.62 -34.63 7.82
C GLY A 375 3.62 -33.55 8.24
N ALA A 376 4.44 -33.01 7.33
CA ALA A 376 5.38 -31.94 7.63
C ALA A 376 4.67 -30.61 7.94
N ALA A 377 5.27 -29.75 8.78
CA ALA A 377 4.78 -28.39 8.96
C ALA A 377 4.88 -27.62 7.63
N ARG A 378 3.83 -26.88 7.25
CA ARG A 378 3.94 -25.97 6.11
C ARG A 378 4.79 -24.76 6.49
N ALA A 379 5.53 -24.24 5.52
CA ALA A 379 6.33 -23.04 5.72
C ALA A 379 5.42 -21.82 5.95
N LEU A 380 5.82 -20.96 6.89
CA LEU A 380 5.04 -19.78 7.29
C LEU A 380 4.86 -18.86 6.08
N LYS A 381 3.63 -18.40 5.84
CA LYS A 381 3.34 -17.42 4.79
C LYS A 381 3.03 -16.08 5.42
N VAL A 382 3.50 -15.03 4.76
CA VAL A 382 3.06 -13.66 5.00
C VAL A 382 1.56 -13.58 4.76
N MET A 383 0.82 -13.04 5.73
CA MET A 383 -0.60 -12.73 5.58
C MET A 383 -0.81 -11.26 5.92
N ILE A 384 -1.20 -10.47 4.91
CA ILE A 384 -1.48 -9.05 5.14
C ILE A 384 -2.95 -8.91 5.54
N ASN A 385 -3.17 -8.58 6.81
CA ASN A 385 -4.51 -8.31 7.32
C ASN A 385 -4.98 -6.93 6.84
N LYS A 386 -6.07 -6.89 6.06
CA LYS A 386 -6.59 -5.66 5.46
C LYS A 386 -6.99 -4.60 6.50
N ARG A 387 -7.20 -4.95 7.78
CA ARG A 387 -7.47 -3.99 8.88
C ARG A 387 -6.27 -3.08 9.20
N ASN A 388 -5.08 -3.51 8.82
CA ASN A 388 -3.80 -2.83 9.04
C ASN A 388 -3.16 -2.34 7.74
N ILE A 389 -3.92 -2.34 6.63
CA ILE A 389 -3.41 -2.08 5.29
C ILE A 389 -2.71 -0.72 5.16
N ASP A 390 -3.18 0.30 5.88
CA ASP A 390 -2.60 1.64 5.86
C ASP A 390 -1.14 1.68 6.32
N ASN A 391 -0.67 0.69 7.09
CA ASN A 391 0.74 0.59 7.50
C ASN A 391 1.67 -0.02 6.43
N PHE A 392 1.10 -0.45 5.31
CA PHE A 392 1.83 -1.01 4.18
C PHE A 392 1.54 -0.21 2.90
N LEU A 393 0.46 0.55 2.86
CA LEU A 393 -0.05 1.19 1.65
C LEU A 393 0.92 2.25 1.11
N ILE A 394 1.35 2.05 -0.14
CA ILE A 394 2.13 3.01 -0.93
C ILE A 394 1.22 3.72 -1.93
N TYR A 395 0.40 2.95 -2.63
CA TYR A 395 -0.44 3.45 -3.70
C TYR A 395 -1.75 2.69 -3.77
N SER A 396 -2.83 3.36 -4.14
CA SER A 396 -4.10 2.72 -4.44
C SER A 396 -4.87 3.46 -5.51
N VAL A 397 -5.56 2.71 -6.34
CA VAL A 397 -6.59 3.19 -7.25
C VAL A 397 -7.82 2.30 -7.10
N SER A 398 -8.99 2.91 -7.12
CA SER A 398 -10.27 2.20 -7.14
C SER A 398 -11.14 2.83 -8.22
N ILE A 399 -11.90 1.99 -8.92
CA ILE A 399 -12.95 2.49 -9.79
C ILE A 399 -14.12 2.86 -8.88
N ALA A 400 -14.71 4.05 -9.09
CA ALA A 400 -15.94 4.40 -8.40
C ALA A 400 -17.01 3.34 -8.72
N ALA A 401 -17.69 2.85 -7.68
CA ALA A 401 -18.73 1.85 -7.82
C ALA A 401 -19.95 2.41 -8.56
#